data_AF-A0A833QFK8-F1
#
_entry.id   AF-A0A833QFK8-F1
#
_cell.length_a   1.000
_cell.length_b   1.000
_cell.length_c   1.000
_cell.angle_alpha   90.00
_cell.angle_beta   90.00
_cell.angle_gamma   90.00
#
_symmetry.space_group_name_H-M   'P 1'
#
loop_
_entity.id
_entity.type
_entity.pdbx_description
1 polymer ?
#
loop_
_entity_poly.entity_id
_entity_poly.type
_entity_poly.pdbx_seq_one_letter_code
_entity_poly.pdbx_strand_id
1 'polypeptide(L)'
;MTDGIIAKFNKPCCCVLKIDASITIARKWHVQRICKKVFDDYSESDAGKVYLKVDSLHVAILMVYNSVNKQLLNPHKEPPSRKTVEDKVEEYRRINKEIDLEEFQRLIMEWIKKDLNVVLVNRAVLAFLAAPALAMATKRATTEVPHVGKAVQKVPTPVLFSLFSVGLVLLQDLRVG
;
A
#
# COMPACT_ATOMS: atom_id res chain seq x y z
N MET A 1 6.82 25.53 -31.93
CA MET A 1 5.70 24.68 -32.40
C MET A 1 5.55 23.54 -31.40
N THR A 2 5.19 23.89 -30.17
CA THR A 2 5.28 23.02 -28.99
C THR A 2 4.29 23.55 -27.97
N ASP A 3 2.99 23.49 -28.28
CA ASP A 3 1.94 23.79 -27.31
C ASP A 3 0.70 23.00 -27.69
N GLY A 4 0.11 22.30 -26.72
CA GLY A 4 -1.27 21.86 -26.83
C GLY A 4 -1.54 20.36 -26.78
N ILE A 5 -0.94 19.59 -25.86
CA ILE A 5 -1.56 18.34 -25.37
C ILE A 5 -1.36 18.21 -23.86
N ILE A 6 -1.90 19.15 -23.10
CA ILE A 6 -2.17 18.98 -21.67
C ILE A 6 -3.62 19.39 -21.44
N ALA A 7 -4.57 18.49 -21.71
CA ALA A 7 -5.91 18.56 -21.12
C ALA A 7 -6.70 17.26 -21.37
N LYS A 8 -7.34 16.77 -20.30
CA LYS A 8 -8.29 15.64 -20.20
C LYS A 8 -7.73 14.25 -19.87
N PHE A 9 -6.96 14.15 -18.80
CA PHE A 9 -7.17 13.07 -17.84
C PHE A 9 -8.23 13.54 -16.83
N ASN A 10 -9.52 13.35 -17.12
CA ASN A 10 -10.59 13.60 -16.16
C ASN A 10 -11.53 12.39 -16.11
N LYS A 11 -11.77 11.94 -14.88
CA LYS A 11 -12.61 10.83 -14.39
C LYS A 11 -11.97 9.44 -14.42
N PRO A 12 -11.31 9.00 -13.33
CA PRO A 12 -11.16 7.58 -13.06
C PRO A 12 -12.56 6.93 -12.98
N CYS A 13 -12.74 5.82 -13.69
CA CYS A 13 -13.98 5.06 -13.70
C CYS A 13 -14.35 4.64 -12.26
N CYS A 14 -15.60 4.91 -11.88
CA CYS A 14 -16.17 4.73 -10.54
C CYS A 14 -16.10 3.29 -10.00
N CYS A 15 -15.77 2.30 -10.84
CA CYS A 15 -15.70 0.89 -10.46
C CYS A 15 -14.33 0.49 -9.87
N VAL A 16 -13.22 1.10 -10.31
CA VAL A 16 -11.87 0.80 -9.78
C VAL A 16 -11.76 1.31 -8.34
N LEU A 17 -12.27 2.52 -8.07
CA LEU A 17 -12.31 3.13 -6.74
C LEU A 17 -13.13 2.33 -5.71
N LYS A 18 -14.15 1.57 -6.14
CA LYS A 18 -15.00 0.79 -5.22
C LYS A 18 -14.31 -0.49 -4.73
N ILE A 19 -13.46 -1.11 -5.55
CA ILE A 19 -12.71 -2.32 -5.18
C ILE A 19 -11.61 -1.95 -4.16
N ASP A 20 -10.91 -0.83 -4.38
CA ASP A 20 -9.88 -0.33 -3.47
C ASP A 20 -10.43 0.06 -2.09
N ALA A 21 -11.62 0.66 -2.04
CA ALA A 21 -12.24 1.10 -0.78
C ALA A 21 -12.61 -0.09 0.13
N SER A 22 -13.25 -1.13 -0.40
CA SER A 22 -13.67 -2.30 0.38
C SER A 22 -12.47 -3.13 0.87
N ILE A 23 -11.43 -3.29 0.02
CA ILE A 23 -10.18 -3.96 0.40
C ILE A 23 -9.44 -3.16 1.48
N THR A 24 -9.44 -1.83 1.39
CA THR A 24 -8.82 -0.95 2.40
C THR A 24 -9.56 -1.00 3.74
N ILE A 25 -10.90 -1.06 3.72
CA ILE A 25 -11.72 -1.15 4.94
C ILE A 25 -11.52 -2.50 5.63
N ALA A 26 -11.59 -3.62 4.90
CA ALA A 26 -11.38 -4.95 5.46
C ALA A 26 -9.97 -5.11 6.07
N ARG A 27 -8.95 -4.60 5.36
CA ARG A 27 -7.56 -4.58 5.85
C ARG A 27 -7.42 -3.74 7.13
N LYS A 28 -8.06 -2.57 7.19
CA LYS A 28 -8.06 -1.72 8.39
C LYS A 28 -8.67 -2.41 9.60
N TRP A 29 -9.85 -3.01 9.45
CA TRP A 29 -10.51 -3.75 10.53
C TRP A 29 -9.66 -4.92 11.04
N HIS A 30 -9.00 -5.61 10.13
CA HIS A 30 -8.13 -6.73 10.47
C HIS A 30 -6.90 -6.28 11.27
N VAL A 31 -6.23 -5.21 10.83
CA VAL A 31 -5.12 -4.60 11.58
C VAL A 31 -5.57 -4.13 12.95
N GLN A 32 -6.72 -3.45 13.05
CA GLN A 32 -7.25 -3.00 14.35
C GLN A 32 -7.53 -4.17 15.31
N ARG A 33 -8.03 -5.30 14.79
CA ARG A 33 -8.25 -6.51 15.58
C ARG A 33 -6.93 -7.10 16.09
N ILE A 34 -5.89 -7.11 15.27
CA ILE A 34 -4.55 -7.56 15.68
C ILE A 34 -3.98 -6.62 16.74
N CYS A 35 -4.03 -5.30 16.51
CA CYS A 35 -3.57 -4.31 17.48
C CYS A 35 -4.30 -4.44 18.80
N LYS A 36 -5.62 -4.68 18.79
CA LYS A 36 -6.39 -4.90 20.01
C LYS A 36 -5.89 -6.11 20.78
N LYS A 37 -5.70 -7.26 20.11
CA LYS A 37 -5.19 -8.47 20.77
C LYS A 37 -3.81 -8.24 21.39
N VAL A 38 -2.88 -7.67 20.64
CA VAL A 38 -1.53 -7.38 21.15
C VAL A 38 -1.58 -6.34 22.28
N PHE A 39 -2.46 -5.35 22.19
CA PHE A 39 -2.62 -4.39 23.28
C PHE A 39 -3.15 -5.07 24.54
N ASP A 40 -4.19 -5.92 24.43
CA ASP A 40 -4.73 -6.66 25.56
C ASP A 40 -3.66 -7.56 26.22
N ASP A 41 -2.78 -8.19 25.43
CA ASP A 41 -1.70 -9.07 25.91
C ASP A 41 -0.55 -8.33 26.65
N TYR A 42 -0.27 -7.08 26.27
CA TYR A 42 0.87 -6.29 26.79
C TYR A 42 0.45 -5.07 27.61
N SER A 43 -0.86 -4.84 27.76
CA SER A 43 -1.39 -3.74 28.54
C SER A 43 -1.30 -4.01 30.04
N GLU A 44 -1.07 -2.94 30.78
CA GLU A 44 -1.20 -2.94 32.23
C GLU A 44 -2.49 -2.22 32.61
N SER A 45 -3.14 -2.74 33.65
CA SER A 45 -4.32 -2.12 34.25
C SER A 45 -3.90 -1.53 35.58
N ASP A 46 -3.79 -0.20 35.65
CA ASP A 46 -3.62 0.51 36.92
C ASP A 46 -4.78 1.48 37.12
N ALA A 47 -5.32 1.50 38.34
CA ALA A 47 -6.48 2.31 38.73
C ALA A 47 -7.72 2.20 37.80
N GLY A 48 -7.91 1.07 37.11
CA GLY A 48 -9.03 0.85 36.18
C GLY A 48 -8.82 1.43 34.77
N LYS A 49 -7.66 2.00 34.49
CA LYS A 49 -7.25 2.43 33.15
C LYS A 49 -6.30 1.40 32.54
N VAL A 50 -6.58 1.01 31.29
CA VAL A 50 -5.75 0.08 30.52
C VAL A 50 -4.81 0.89 29.63
N TYR A 51 -3.50 0.78 29.87
CA TYR A 51 -2.48 1.49 29.10
C TYR A 51 -1.29 0.60 28.78
N LEU A 52 -0.54 1.00 27.76
CA LEU A 52 0.73 0.39 27.40
C LEU A 52 1.89 1.25 27.90
N LYS A 53 2.80 0.64 28.65
CA LYS A 53 4.06 1.30 29.04
C LYS A 53 4.90 1.62 27.82
N VAL A 54 5.50 2.81 27.83
CA VAL A 54 6.36 3.28 26.74
C VAL A 54 7.53 2.32 26.47
N ASP A 55 8.10 1.71 27.52
CA ASP A 55 9.21 0.76 27.38
C ASP A 55 8.79 -0.55 26.68
N SER A 56 7.50 -0.93 26.77
CA SER A 56 6.94 -2.13 26.12
C SER A 56 6.50 -1.88 24.68
N LEU A 57 6.51 -0.61 24.22
CA LEU A 57 6.05 -0.22 22.89
C LEU A 57 6.83 -0.96 21.78
N HIS A 58 8.15 -1.06 21.90
CA HIS A 58 8.99 -1.73 20.90
C HIS A 58 8.58 -3.20 20.69
N VAL A 59 8.37 -3.93 21.79
CA VAL A 59 7.96 -5.35 21.75
C VAL A 59 6.56 -5.48 21.16
N ALA A 60 5.61 -4.63 21.59
CA ALA A 60 4.25 -4.63 21.06
C ALA A 60 4.22 -4.41 19.54
N ILE A 61 5.04 -3.49 19.02
CA ILE A 61 5.16 -3.24 17.58
C ILE A 61 5.65 -4.47 16.84
N LEU A 62 6.72 -5.12 17.33
CA LEU A 62 7.25 -6.34 16.72
C LEU A 62 6.19 -7.44 16.66
N MET A 63 5.40 -7.60 17.72
CA MET A 63 4.33 -8.61 17.79
C MET A 63 3.17 -8.31 16.84
N VAL A 64 2.80 -7.04 16.67
CA VAL A 64 1.82 -6.63 15.66
C VAL A 64 2.34 -6.95 14.26
N TYR A 65 3.57 -6.54 13.92
CA TYR A 65 4.14 -6.81 12.60
C TYR A 65 4.29 -8.31 12.33
N ASN A 66 4.71 -9.10 13.32
CA ASN A 66 4.73 -10.56 13.23
C ASN A 66 3.33 -11.14 12.96
N SER A 67 2.32 -10.69 13.69
CA SER A 67 0.93 -11.16 13.54
C SER A 67 0.31 -10.74 12.20
N VAL A 68 0.61 -9.52 11.75
CA VAL A 68 0.20 -8.98 10.45
C VAL A 68 0.88 -9.75 9.33
N ASN A 69 2.19 -10.01 9.42
CA ASN A 69 2.94 -10.78 8.42
C ASN A 69 2.49 -12.24 8.32
N LYS A 70 1.98 -12.83 9.41
CA LYS A 70 1.40 -14.18 9.40
C LYS A 70 0.03 -14.24 8.69
N GLN A 71 -0.75 -13.17 8.76
CA GLN A 71 -2.14 -13.16 8.30
C GLN A 71 -2.33 -12.46 6.94
N LEU A 72 -1.46 -11.51 6.60
CA LEU A 72 -1.42 -10.89 5.28
C LEU A 72 -0.42 -11.63 4.41
N LEU A 73 -0.92 -12.43 3.46
CA LEU A 73 -0.13 -13.04 2.40
C LEU A 73 0.54 -11.92 1.59
N ASN A 74 1.83 -11.72 1.86
CA ASN A 74 2.84 -10.98 1.11
C ASN A 74 2.53 -9.56 0.55
N PRO A 75 3.57 -8.71 0.39
CA PRO A 75 4.97 -8.93 0.76
C PRO A 75 5.18 -8.74 2.27
N HIS A 76 6.01 -9.60 2.87
CA HIS A 76 6.51 -9.45 4.24
C HIS A 76 6.96 -8.01 4.49
N LYS A 77 6.39 -7.39 5.53
CA LYS A 77 6.76 -6.04 5.92
C LYS A 77 7.76 -6.08 7.05
N GLU A 78 8.85 -5.37 6.88
CA GLU A 78 9.77 -5.14 7.97
C GLU A 78 9.12 -4.18 8.99
N PRO A 79 9.31 -4.44 10.29
CA PRO A 79 8.91 -3.49 11.32
C PRO A 79 9.68 -2.16 11.15
N PRO A 80 9.15 -1.05 11.68
CA PRO A 80 9.85 0.24 11.66
C PRO A 80 11.23 0.11 12.30
N SER A 81 12.17 0.92 11.80
CA SER A 81 13.53 0.92 12.32
C SER A 81 13.55 1.24 13.82
N ARG A 82 14.49 0.63 14.56
CA ARG A 82 14.62 0.85 16.00
C ARG A 82 14.73 2.33 16.37
N LYS A 83 15.48 3.12 15.58
CA LYS A 83 15.61 4.57 15.75
C LYS A 83 14.26 5.29 15.68
N THR A 84 13.45 4.97 14.68
CA THR A 84 12.11 5.55 14.51
C THR A 84 11.18 5.24 15.69
N VAL A 85 11.32 4.05 16.28
CA VAL A 85 10.57 3.66 17.48
C VAL A 85 11.10 4.41 18.71
N GLU A 86 12.42 4.52 18.87
CA GLU A 86 13.07 5.26 19.96
C GLU A 86 12.69 6.75 19.94
N ASP A 87 12.70 7.39 18.77
CA ASP A 87 12.27 8.79 18.61
C ASP A 87 10.82 8.99 19.11
N LYS A 88 9.93 8.04 18.79
CA LYS A 88 8.55 8.07 19.27
C LYS A 88 8.43 7.80 20.76
N VAL A 89 9.20 6.86 21.29
CA VAL A 89 9.28 6.60 22.74
C VAL A 89 9.72 7.86 23.50
N GLU A 90 10.72 8.58 23.00
CA GLU A 90 11.20 9.82 23.61
C GLU A 90 10.15 10.93 23.56
N GLU A 91 9.42 11.06 22.44
CA GLU A 91 8.28 11.98 22.30
C GLU A 91 7.20 11.72 23.38
N TYR A 92 6.80 10.46 23.57
CA TYR A 92 5.82 10.08 24.59
C TYR A 92 6.35 10.31 26.02
N ARG A 93 7.63 10.01 26.27
CA ARG A 93 8.28 10.25 27.57
C ARG A 93 8.32 11.74 27.91
N ARG A 94 8.61 12.60 26.94
CA ARG A 94 8.68 14.06 27.15
C ARG A 94 7.33 14.66 27.56
N ILE A 95 6.24 14.08 27.07
CA ILE A 95 4.87 14.53 27.35
C ILE A 95 4.30 13.80 28.59
N ASN A 96 5.05 12.88 29.22
CA ASN A 96 4.61 12.00 30.30
C ASN A 96 3.27 11.33 29.99
N LYS A 97 3.14 10.84 28.74
CA LYS A 97 1.89 10.33 28.22
C LYS A 97 1.90 8.82 28.14
N GLU A 98 0.90 8.20 28.75
CA GLU A 98 0.60 6.78 28.60
C GLU A 98 -0.04 6.49 27.24
N ILE A 99 0.19 5.29 26.71
CA ILE A 99 -0.29 4.92 25.37
C ILE A 99 -1.62 4.18 25.53
N ASP A 100 -2.71 4.83 25.12
CA ASP A 100 -4.03 4.20 25.05
C ASP A 100 -4.18 3.37 23.77
N LEU A 101 -5.16 2.46 23.75
CA LEU A 101 -5.43 1.57 22.61
C LEU A 101 -5.62 2.33 21.30
N GLU A 102 -6.35 3.45 21.33
CA GLU A 102 -6.62 4.26 20.13
C GLU A 102 -5.33 4.86 19.55
N GLU A 103 -4.41 5.28 20.42
CA GLU A 103 -3.14 5.87 20.01
C GLU A 103 -2.23 4.81 19.42
N PHE A 104 -2.15 3.66 20.09
CA PHE A 104 -1.42 2.50 19.59
C PHE A 104 -1.93 2.08 18.20
N GLN A 105 -3.25 1.97 18.03
CA GLN A 105 -3.84 1.65 16.73
C GLN A 105 -3.52 2.72 15.68
N ARG A 106 -3.54 4.01 16.06
CA ARG A 106 -3.24 5.11 15.14
C ARG A 106 -1.79 5.07 14.67
N LEU A 107 -0.83 4.87 15.58
CA LEU A 107 0.59 4.75 15.26
C LEU A 107 0.86 3.62 14.27
N ILE A 108 0.37 2.41 14.58
CA ILE A 108 0.55 1.24 13.72
C ILE A 108 -0.08 1.48 12.34
N MET A 109 -1.30 2.01 12.30
CA MET A 109 -1.97 2.31 11.03
C MET A 109 -1.23 3.37 10.21
N GLU A 110 -0.62 4.36 10.86
CA GLU A 110 0.19 5.37 10.18
C GLU A 110 1.43 4.74 9.53
N TRP A 111 2.17 3.91 10.26
CA TRP A 111 3.34 3.21 9.71
C TRP A 111 2.98 2.26 8.59
N ILE A 112 1.96 1.41 8.78
CA ILE A 112 1.50 0.47 7.75
C ILE A 112 1.07 1.21 6.47
N LYS A 113 0.41 2.38 6.60
CA LYS A 113 0.01 3.20 5.44
C LYS A 113 1.21 3.78 4.71
N LYS A 114 2.21 4.30 5.44
CA LYS A 114 3.45 4.82 4.83
C LYS A 114 4.14 3.73 4.00
N ASP A 115 4.25 2.53 4.54
CA ASP A 115 4.87 1.39 3.83
C ASP A 115 4.07 0.97 2.59
N LEU A 116 2.72 0.93 2.68
CA LEU A 116 1.86 0.60 1.54
C LEU A 116 1.99 1.61 0.41
N ASN A 117 2.01 2.90 0.74
CA ASN A 117 2.12 3.96 -0.26
C ASN A 117 3.46 3.87 -0.98
N VAL A 118 4.56 3.64 -0.27
CA VAL A 118 5.89 3.50 -0.88
C VAL A 118 5.94 2.31 -1.85
N VAL A 119 5.43 1.15 -1.43
CA VAL A 119 5.41 -0.04 -2.29
C VAL A 119 4.54 0.16 -3.53
N LEU A 120 3.34 0.73 -3.36
CA LEU A 120 2.40 0.98 -4.46
C LEU A 120 2.96 2.00 -5.46
N VAL A 121 3.58 3.08 -4.97
CA VAL A 121 4.23 4.08 -5.82
C VAL A 121 5.38 3.47 -6.61
N ASN A 122 6.24 2.67 -5.97
CA ASN A 122 7.37 2.03 -6.66
C ASN A 122 6.90 1.06 -7.75
N ARG A 123 5.85 0.27 -7.48
CA ARG A 123 5.21 -0.63 -8.47
C ARG A 123 4.61 0.15 -9.64
N ALA A 124 3.88 1.22 -9.34
CA ALA A 124 3.32 2.09 -10.36
C ALA A 124 4.43 2.70 -11.23
N VAL A 125 5.48 3.25 -10.64
CA VAL A 125 6.63 3.79 -11.39
C VAL A 125 7.25 2.73 -12.29
N LEU A 126 7.46 1.51 -11.80
CA LEU A 126 8.00 0.41 -12.61
C LEU A 126 7.07 0.04 -13.78
N ALA A 127 5.75 -0.02 -13.54
CA ALA A 127 4.77 -0.27 -14.59
C ALA A 127 4.78 0.83 -15.65
N PHE A 128 4.84 2.10 -15.23
CA PHE A 128 4.94 3.25 -16.12
C PHE A 128 6.22 3.24 -16.97
N LEU A 129 7.35 2.78 -16.42
CA LEU A 129 8.61 2.66 -17.15
C LEU A 129 8.60 1.49 -18.16
N ALA A 130 7.95 0.37 -17.80
CA ALA A 130 7.90 -0.82 -18.66
C ALA A 130 6.82 -0.75 -19.75
N ALA A 131 5.72 -0.03 -19.51
CA ALA A 131 4.56 0.01 -20.39
C ALA A 131 4.84 0.53 -21.83
N PRO A 132 5.68 1.56 -22.07
CA PRO A 132 5.96 2.03 -23.43
C PRO A 132 6.68 0.97 -24.26
N ALA A 133 7.65 0.25 -23.66
CA ALA A 133 8.38 -0.82 -24.33
C ALA A 133 7.45 -1.98 -24.71
N LEU A 134 6.57 -2.38 -23.79
CA LEU A 134 5.55 -3.41 -24.05
C LEU A 134 4.55 -2.97 -25.14
N ALA A 135 4.09 -1.72 -25.10
CA ALA A 135 3.19 -1.16 -26.11
C ALA A 135 3.84 -1.11 -27.50
N MET A 136 5.12 -0.77 -27.60
CA MET A 136 5.84 -0.76 -28.87
C MET A 136 6.11 -2.17 -29.39
N ALA A 137 6.51 -3.11 -28.54
CA ALA A 137 6.76 -4.50 -28.93
C ALA A 137 5.47 -5.17 -29.45
N THR A 138 4.36 -4.98 -28.77
CA THR A 138 3.05 -5.53 -29.18
C THR A 138 2.53 -4.88 -30.45
N LYS A 139 2.73 -3.57 -30.64
CA LYS A 139 2.40 -2.90 -31.90
C LYS A 139 3.21 -3.43 -33.08
N ARG A 140 4.49 -3.78 -32.88
CA ARG A 140 5.34 -4.40 -33.93
C ARG A 140 4.94 -5.84 -34.23
N ALA A 141 4.68 -6.65 -33.21
CA ALA A 141 4.28 -8.04 -33.40
C ALA A 141 2.91 -8.18 -34.11
N THR A 142 1.98 -7.28 -33.81
CA THR A 142 0.64 -7.30 -34.44
C THR A 142 0.63 -6.81 -35.88
N THR A 143 1.63 -6.03 -36.31
CA THR A 143 1.78 -5.63 -37.73
C THR A 143 2.22 -6.76 -38.65
N GLU A 144 2.80 -7.84 -38.13
CA GLU A 144 3.24 -8.99 -38.94
C GLU A 144 2.10 -9.98 -39.26
N VAL A 145 0.91 -9.79 -38.68
CA VAL A 145 -0.23 -10.72 -38.85
C VAL A 145 -1.20 -10.18 -39.92
N PRO A 146 -1.34 -10.83 -41.11
CA PRO A 146 -2.02 -10.27 -42.28
C PRO A 146 -3.50 -9.91 -42.08
N HIS A 147 -4.20 -10.60 -41.16
CA HIS A 147 -5.64 -10.43 -40.93
C HIS A 147 -5.99 -9.53 -39.73
N VAL A 148 -5.09 -9.37 -38.76
CA VAL A 148 -5.38 -8.68 -37.48
C VAL A 148 -4.67 -7.32 -37.38
N GLY A 149 -3.60 -7.10 -38.14
CA GLY A 149 -2.76 -5.90 -38.04
C GLY A 149 -3.47 -4.58 -38.37
N LYS A 150 -4.47 -4.59 -39.27
CA LYS A 150 -5.22 -3.37 -39.65
C LYS A 150 -6.12 -2.82 -38.53
N ALA A 151 -6.64 -3.69 -37.66
CA ALA A 151 -7.49 -3.26 -36.54
C ALA A 151 -6.67 -2.67 -35.39
N VAL A 152 -5.52 -3.27 -35.08
CA VAL A 152 -4.62 -2.82 -34.00
C VAL A 152 -3.85 -1.55 -34.39
N GLN A 153 -3.55 -1.34 -35.68
CA GLN A 153 -2.92 -0.10 -36.16
C GLN A 153 -3.75 1.16 -35.89
N LYS A 154 -5.08 1.04 -35.88
CA LYS A 154 -6.00 2.15 -35.60
C LYS A 154 -6.04 2.57 -34.14
N VAL A 155 -5.47 1.76 -33.24
CA VAL A 155 -5.43 2.07 -31.81
C VAL A 155 -4.28 3.03 -31.52
N PRO A 156 -4.57 4.21 -30.92
CA PRO A 156 -3.52 5.14 -30.50
C PRO A 156 -2.62 4.50 -29.44
N THR A 157 -1.31 4.65 -29.59
CA THR A 157 -0.29 4.17 -28.64
C THR A 157 -0.59 4.54 -27.16
N PRO A 158 -1.15 5.73 -26.83
CA PRO A 158 -1.53 6.07 -25.46
C PRO A 158 -2.59 5.14 -24.82
N VAL A 159 -3.49 4.58 -25.63
CA VAL A 159 -4.54 3.66 -25.15
C VAL A 159 -3.94 2.29 -24.81
N LEU A 160 -3.00 1.81 -25.62
CA LEU A 160 -2.25 0.59 -25.31
C LEU A 160 -1.38 0.78 -24.07
N PHE A 161 -0.71 1.92 -23.97
CA PHE A 161 0.07 2.28 -22.78
C PHE A 161 -0.76 2.25 -21.51
N SER A 162 -1.94 2.90 -21.48
CA SER A 162 -2.78 2.92 -20.29
C SER A 162 -3.26 1.51 -19.91
N LEU A 163 -3.62 0.70 -20.91
CA LEU A 163 -4.02 -0.69 -20.70
C LEU A 163 -2.88 -1.54 -20.12
N PHE A 164 -1.66 -1.42 -20.66
CA PHE A 164 -0.50 -2.14 -20.14
C PHE A 164 -0.08 -1.66 -18.76
N SER A 165 -0.09 -0.35 -18.49
CA SER A 165 0.23 0.18 -17.16
C SER A 165 -0.75 -0.34 -16.10
N VAL A 166 -2.05 -0.27 -16.36
CA VAL A 166 -3.07 -0.81 -15.44
C VAL A 166 -2.93 -2.33 -15.32
N GLY A 167 -2.76 -3.03 -16.44
CA GLY A 167 -2.57 -4.47 -16.46
C GLY A 167 -1.33 -4.93 -15.67
N LEU A 168 -0.21 -4.20 -15.77
CA LEU A 168 1.02 -4.52 -15.03
C LEU A 168 0.84 -4.30 -13.53
N VAL A 169 0.22 -3.19 -13.10
CA VAL A 169 -0.02 -2.93 -11.68
C VAL A 169 -0.90 -4.04 -11.10
N LEU A 170 -1.98 -4.41 -11.79
CA LEU A 170 -2.87 -5.48 -11.35
C LEU A 170 -2.19 -6.87 -11.36
N LEU A 171 -1.37 -7.16 -12.37
CA LEU A 171 -0.59 -8.42 -12.44
C LEU A 171 0.46 -8.50 -11.34
N GLN A 172 1.11 -7.38 -10.98
CA GLN A 172 2.06 -7.31 -9.88
C GLN A 172 1.36 -7.54 -8.53
N ASP A 173 0.11 -7.12 -8.37
CA ASP A 173 -0.67 -7.42 -7.17
C ASP A 173 -1.08 -8.90 -7.11
N LEU A 174 -1.48 -9.51 -8.25
CA LEU A 174 -1.85 -10.92 -8.32
C LEU A 174 -0.67 -11.89 -8.14
N ARG A 175 0.53 -11.53 -8.62
CA ARG A 175 1.72 -12.39 -8.51
C ARG A 175 2.35 -12.37 -7.10
N VAL A 176 1.89 -11.47 -6.23
CA VAL A 176 2.39 -11.31 -4.85
C VAL A 176 1.39 -11.83 -3.80
N GLY A 177 0.16 -12.21 -4.19
CA GLY A 177 -0.80 -12.91 -3.32
C GLY A 177 -0.61 -14.43 -3.35
#